data_AF-V7H6I5-F1
#
_entry.id   AF-V7H6I5-F1
#
_cell.length_a   1.000
_cell.length_b   1.000
_cell.length_c   1.000
_cell.angle_alpha   90.00
_cell.angle_beta   90.00
_cell.angle_gamma   90.00
#
_symmetry.space_group_name_H-M   'P 1'
#
loop_
_entity.id
_entity.type
_entity.pdbx_description
1 polymer ?
#
loop_
_entity_poly.entity_id
_entity_poly.type
_entity_poly.pdbx_seq_one_letter_code
_entity_poly.pdbx_strand_id
1 'polypeptide(L)'
;MATSLKTRRHYLALLQELDRRRRTNQLAAYRPYPRQAQFHAAGAQNRERLFMAGNQLGKTRAGGAEWAMHLTGRYPAWWQGKTFDAAVRLWAAGVTGEGTRDNPQRVLVGPPQQQAAWGTGMIPADAIRQTTMGRGAPGALDSIVVRWGGGGDVQADESVLSFKSYEKGREKWQGETLHGVWFDEEPPLDIYSEGLTRTNATGGITMVTFTPLLGMSDVVLRFLTAQEVLPSPLVG
;
A
#
# COMPACT_ATOMS: atom_id res chain seq x y z
N MET A 1 12.06 -5.80 -49.81
CA MET A 1 11.63 -4.62 -49.01
C MET A 1 10.42 -4.88 -48.09
N ALA A 2 9.37 -5.60 -48.52
CA ALA A 2 8.18 -5.87 -47.69
C ALA A 2 8.45 -6.63 -46.37
N THR A 3 9.39 -7.58 -46.36
CA THR A 3 9.77 -8.36 -45.17
C THR A 3 10.38 -7.49 -44.06
N SER A 4 11.18 -6.48 -44.42
CA SER A 4 11.80 -5.54 -43.47
C SER A 4 10.79 -4.62 -42.79
N LEU A 5 9.75 -4.18 -43.52
CA LEU A 5 8.65 -3.38 -42.96
C LEU A 5 7.78 -4.18 -41.99
N LYS A 6 7.49 -5.45 -42.29
CA LYS A 6 6.73 -6.35 -41.39
C LYS A 6 7.50 -6.60 -40.09
N THR A 7 8.80 -6.88 -40.19
CA THR A 7 9.68 -7.04 -39.01
C THR A 7 9.74 -5.77 -38.16
N ARG A 8 9.88 -4.59 -38.78
CA ARG A 8 9.89 -3.31 -38.06
C ARG A 8 8.56 -3.04 -37.33
N ARG A 9 7.42 -3.33 -37.96
CA ARG A 9 6.09 -3.19 -37.31
C ARG A 9 5.94 -4.14 -36.12
N HIS A 10 6.34 -5.40 -36.29
CA HIS A 10 6.29 -6.38 -35.20
C HIS A 10 7.20 -5.97 -34.03
N TYR A 11 8.41 -5.51 -34.32
CA TYR A 11 9.34 -4.99 -33.31
C TYR A 11 8.76 -3.78 -32.54
N LEU A 12 8.16 -2.82 -33.25
CA LEU A 12 7.49 -1.68 -32.60
C LEU A 12 6.32 -2.11 -31.71
N ALA A 13 5.52 -3.09 -32.15
CA ALA A 13 4.43 -3.63 -31.33
C ALA A 13 4.93 -4.31 -30.05
N LEU A 14 6.04 -5.06 -30.13
CA LEU A 14 6.67 -5.66 -28.95
C LEU A 14 7.20 -4.60 -27.98
N LEU A 15 7.84 -3.53 -28.48
CA LEU A 15 8.30 -2.43 -27.65
C LEU A 15 7.14 -1.70 -26.95
N GLN A 16 6.03 -1.48 -27.67
CA GLN A 16 4.83 -0.87 -27.10
C GLN A 16 4.21 -1.75 -26.01
N GLU A 17 4.15 -3.06 -26.21
CA GLU A 17 3.62 -3.99 -25.20
C GLU A 17 4.53 -4.08 -23.97
N LEU A 18 5.86 -4.08 -24.15
CA LEU A 18 6.81 -4.03 -23.04
C LEU A 18 6.67 -2.75 -22.21
N ASP A 19 6.58 -1.60 -22.90
CA ASP A 19 6.38 -0.31 -22.24
C ASP A 19 5.03 -0.25 -21.52
N ARG A 20 3.96 -0.75 -22.14
CA ARG A 20 2.64 -0.87 -21.50
C ARG A 20 2.71 -1.70 -20.22
N ARG A 21 3.26 -2.93 -20.27
CA ARG A 21 3.41 -3.81 -19.10
C ARG A 21 4.23 -3.17 -17.99
N ARG A 22 5.31 -2.47 -18.35
CA ARG A 22 6.16 -1.76 -17.39
C ARG A 22 5.40 -0.63 -16.70
N ARG A 23 4.59 0.12 -17.44
CA ARG A 23 3.81 1.25 -16.90
C ARG A 23 2.64 0.78 -16.05
N THR A 24 1.99 -0.33 -16.40
CA THR A 24 0.75 -0.80 -15.75
C THR A 24 0.98 -1.80 -14.61
N ASN A 25 2.24 -2.02 -14.20
CA ASN A 25 2.59 -2.92 -13.11
C ASN A 25 3.90 -2.47 -12.45
N GLN A 26 3.85 -1.39 -11.67
CA GLN A 26 5.05 -0.92 -10.95
C GLN A 26 5.52 -1.91 -9.88
N LEU A 27 4.61 -2.72 -9.34
CA LEU A 27 4.92 -3.72 -8.33
C LEU A 27 5.95 -4.75 -8.82
N ALA A 28 5.83 -5.24 -10.06
CA ALA A 28 6.79 -6.18 -10.64
C ALA A 28 8.22 -5.59 -10.70
N ALA A 29 8.33 -4.27 -10.91
CA ALA A 29 9.58 -3.54 -10.96
C ALA A 29 10.06 -3.05 -9.59
N TYR A 30 9.26 -3.20 -8.53
CA TYR A 30 9.64 -2.73 -7.20
C TYR A 30 10.82 -3.54 -6.66
N ARG A 31 11.88 -2.84 -6.24
CA ARG A 31 13.05 -3.39 -5.58
C ARG A 31 13.32 -2.53 -4.34
N PRO A 32 13.07 -3.03 -3.13
CA PRO A 32 13.32 -2.25 -1.93
C PRO A 32 14.83 -2.05 -1.75
N TYR A 33 15.22 -0.86 -1.33
CA TYR A 33 16.57 -0.67 -0.80
C TYR A 33 16.65 -1.23 0.64
N PRO A 34 17.85 -1.38 1.26
CA PRO A 34 18.00 -2.13 2.50
C PRO A 34 17.05 -1.75 3.65
N ARG A 35 16.78 -0.46 3.91
CA ARG A 35 15.84 -0.09 5.00
C ARG A 35 14.39 -0.43 4.68
N GLN A 36 13.97 -0.32 3.41
CA GLN A 36 12.65 -0.77 2.97
C GLN A 36 12.50 -2.28 3.17
N ALA A 37 13.53 -3.05 2.76
CA ALA A 37 13.53 -4.50 2.92
C ALA A 37 13.44 -4.91 4.39
N GLN A 38 14.18 -4.23 5.28
CA GLN A 38 14.10 -4.43 6.74
C GLN A 38 12.70 -4.12 7.28
N PHE A 39 12.11 -2.99 6.87
CA PHE A 39 10.74 -2.63 7.26
C PHE A 39 9.71 -3.68 6.83
N HIS A 40 9.82 -4.20 5.60
CA HIS A 40 8.95 -5.27 5.11
C HIS A 40 9.15 -6.58 5.88
N ALA A 41 10.40 -7.03 6.04
CA ALA A 41 10.74 -8.27 6.74
C ALA A 41 10.28 -8.26 8.21
N ALA A 42 10.38 -7.10 8.89
CA ALA A 42 9.89 -6.95 10.26
C ALA A 42 8.39 -7.29 10.41
N GLY A 43 7.61 -7.22 9.32
CA GLY A 43 6.18 -7.54 9.32
C GLY A 43 5.87 -9.01 9.57
N ALA A 44 6.83 -9.91 9.39
CA ALA A 44 6.64 -11.33 9.71
C ALA A 44 6.47 -11.57 11.22
N GLN A 45 7.09 -10.73 12.05
CA GLN A 45 7.08 -10.89 13.52
C GLN A 45 6.23 -9.82 14.21
N ASN A 46 6.12 -8.62 13.61
CA ASN A 46 5.50 -7.46 14.25
C ASN A 46 4.20 -7.09 13.54
N ARG A 47 3.10 -7.11 14.31
CA ARG A 47 1.78 -6.66 13.82
C ARG A 47 1.75 -5.15 13.60
N GLU A 48 2.46 -4.39 14.41
CA GLU A 48 2.56 -2.93 14.32
C GLU A 48 3.97 -2.56 13.85
N ARG A 49 4.08 -1.71 12.83
CA ARG A 49 5.38 -1.22 12.35
C ARG A 49 5.35 0.25 12.03
N LEU A 50 6.49 0.88 12.26
CA LEU A 50 6.71 2.27 11.94
C LEU A 50 7.87 2.39 10.96
N PHE A 51 7.63 3.03 9.82
CA PHE A 51 8.68 3.47 8.90
C PHE A 51 8.89 4.97 9.00
N MET A 52 9.79 5.35 9.90
CA MET A 52 10.20 6.73 10.08
C MET A 52 11.37 7.06 9.14
N ALA A 53 11.14 8.01 8.22
CA ALA A 53 12.17 8.46 7.29
C ALA A 53 11.94 9.92 6.88
N GLY A 54 13.02 10.61 6.50
CA GLY A 54 12.96 11.96 5.91
C GLY A 54 12.09 12.04 4.64
N ASN A 55 11.76 13.27 4.24
CA ASN A 55 10.99 13.51 3.02
C ASN A 55 11.69 12.91 1.79
N GLN A 56 10.88 12.38 0.87
CA GLN A 56 11.33 11.77 -0.41
C GLN A 56 12.21 10.52 -0.27
N LEU A 57 12.35 9.93 0.93
CA LEU A 57 13.09 8.68 1.13
C LEU A 57 12.27 7.41 0.81
N GLY A 58 11.17 7.55 0.06
CA GLY A 58 10.40 6.40 -0.45
C GLY A 58 9.52 5.69 0.57
N LYS A 59 9.15 6.35 1.69
CA LYS A 59 8.25 5.81 2.73
C LYS A 59 6.89 5.38 2.17
N THR A 60 6.20 6.28 1.46
CA THR A 60 4.89 6.03 0.84
C THR A 60 4.99 5.01 -0.28
N ARG A 61 6.13 4.96 -1.00
CA ARG A 61 6.39 3.96 -2.04
C ARG A 61 6.50 2.55 -1.43
N ALA A 62 7.14 2.43 -0.27
CA ALA A 62 7.23 1.16 0.46
C ALA A 62 5.85 0.71 0.96
N GLY A 63 5.09 1.59 1.60
CA GLY A 63 3.72 1.31 2.04
C GLY A 63 2.83 0.86 0.88
N GLY A 64 2.87 1.59 -0.23
CA GLY A 64 2.10 1.24 -1.43
C GLY A 64 2.51 -0.08 -2.09
N ALA A 65 3.80 -0.42 -2.11
CA ALA A 65 4.27 -1.69 -2.64
C ALA A 65 3.78 -2.86 -1.78
N GLU A 66 3.93 -2.77 -0.45
CA GLU A 66 3.46 -3.79 0.48
C GLU A 66 1.94 -3.96 0.45
N TRP A 67 1.18 -2.85 0.41
CA TRP A 67 -0.28 -2.90 0.25
C TRP A 67 -0.68 -3.60 -1.04
N ALA A 68 -0.02 -3.29 -2.16
CA ALA A 68 -0.31 -3.93 -3.44
C ALA A 68 0.00 -5.44 -3.42
N MET A 69 1.07 -5.88 -2.72
CA MET A 69 1.35 -7.31 -2.54
C MET A 69 0.25 -8.00 -1.76
N HIS A 70 -0.19 -7.42 -0.64
CA HIS A 70 -1.26 -7.99 0.17
C HIS A 70 -2.60 -8.04 -0.58
N LEU A 71 -2.98 -6.95 -1.26
CA LEU A 71 -4.24 -6.88 -2.02
C LEU A 71 -4.29 -7.91 -3.16
N THR A 72 -3.15 -8.16 -3.81
CA THR A 72 -3.11 -9.05 -4.98
C THR A 72 -2.69 -10.48 -4.65
N GLY A 73 -2.15 -10.72 -3.45
CA GLY A 73 -1.47 -11.96 -3.09
C GLY A 73 -0.14 -12.18 -3.83
N ARG A 74 0.36 -11.20 -4.60
CA ARG A 74 1.55 -11.33 -5.45
C ARG A 74 2.81 -10.96 -4.66
N TYR A 75 3.29 -11.91 -3.85
CA TYR A 75 4.55 -11.75 -3.11
C TYR A 75 5.75 -12.12 -4.00
N PRO A 76 6.73 -11.21 -4.19
CA PRO A 76 7.93 -11.53 -4.94
C PRO A 76 8.85 -12.49 -4.17
N ALA A 77 9.73 -13.22 -4.87
CA ALA A 77 10.60 -14.23 -4.25
C ALA A 77 11.53 -13.72 -3.13
N TRP A 78 11.82 -12.41 -3.10
CA TRP A 78 12.62 -11.79 -2.04
C TRP A 78 11.81 -11.42 -0.79
N TRP A 79 10.48 -11.53 -0.84
CA TRP A 79 9.58 -11.14 0.24
C TRP A 79 9.79 -12.00 1.48
N GLN A 80 9.98 -11.35 2.62
CA GLN A 80 10.21 -11.99 3.92
C GLN A 80 9.27 -11.45 5.00
N GLY A 81 8.30 -10.61 4.63
CA GLY A 81 7.32 -10.05 5.56
C GLY A 81 6.12 -10.98 5.76
N LYS A 82 5.06 -10.43 6.39
CA LYS A 82 3.79 -11.15 6.52
C LYS A 82 3.23 -11.54 5.14
N THR A 83 2.58 -12.68 5.05
CA THR A 83 1.73 -13.05 3.92
C THR A 83 0.29 -13.28 4.40
N PHE A 84 -0.64 -13.19 3.46
CA PHE A 84 -2.03 -13.59 3.62
C PHE A 84 -2.30 -14.67 2.57
N ASP A 85 -3.01 -15.71 2.98
CA ASP A 85 -3.39 -16.89 2.19
C ASP A 85 -4.83 -16.81 1.64
N ALA A 86 -5.51 -15.69 1.88
CA ALA A 86 -6.82 -15.36 1.33
C ALA A 86 -6.92 -13.85 1.01
N ALA A 87 -7.99 -13.49 0.31
CA ALA A 87 -8.29 -12.09 0.00
C ALA A 87 -8.47 -11.23 1.25
N VAL A 88 -8.05 -9.97 1.16
CA VAL A 88 -7.92 -9.07 2.31
C VAL A 88 -8.80 -7.83 2.20
N ARG A 89 -9.14 -7.27 3.36
CA ARG A 89 -9.74 -5.93 3.47
C ARG A 89 -8.75 -5.01 4.14
N LEU A 90 -8.30 -3.99 3.42
CA LEU A 90 -7.28 -3.06 3.89
C LEU A 90 -7.80 -1.63 3.84
N TRP A 91 -7.32 -0.80 4.76
CA TRP A 91 -7.44 0.65 4.66
C TRP A 91 -6.09 1.31 4.37
N ALA A 92 -6.10 2.37 3.58
CA ALA A 92 -4.99 3.31 3.45
C ALA A 92 -5.51 4.72 3.76
N ALA A 93 -4.82 5.43 4.65
CA ALA A 93 -5.32 6.66 5.21
C ALA A 93 -4.24 7.73 5.28
N GLY A 94 -4.66 8.98 5.18
CA GLY A 94 -3.79 10.15 5.40
C GLY A 94 -4.52 11.24 6.19
N VAL A 95 -3.84 12.38 6.36
CA VAL A 95 -4.36 13.51 7.17
C VAL A 95 -5.69 14.04 6.63
N THR A 96 -5.74 14.40 5.35
CA THR A 96 -6.93 14.91 4.66
C THR A 96 -7.35 14.01 3.50
N GLY A 97 -8.56 14.23 2.97
CA GLY A 97 -9.03 13.56 1.76
C GLY A 97 -8.11 13.79 0.56
N GLU A 98 -7.66 15.03 0.36
CA GLU A 98 -6.69 15.39 -0.68
C GLU A 98 -5.32 14.74 -0.43
N GLY A 99 -4.83 14.76 0.81
CA GLY A 99 -3.57 14.12 1.17
C GLY A 99 -3.58 12.62 0.89
N THR A 100 -4.69 11.96 1.23
CA THR A 100 -4.88 10.53 0.96
C THR A 100 -4.94 10.24 -0.56
N ARG A 101 -5.62 11.10 -1.31
CA ARG A 101 -5.70 11.04 -2.78
C ARG A 101 -4.32 11.23 -3.43
N ASP A 102 -3.57 12.24 -3.00
CA ASP A 102 -2.33 12.66 -3.65
C ASP A 102 -1.11 11.85 -3.20
N ASN A 103 -1.20 11.11 -2.09
CA ASN A 103 -0.15 10.23 -1.59
C ASN A 103 -0.51 8.73 -1.73
N PRO A 104 -1.18 8.04 -0.77
CA PRO A 104 -1.51 6.62 -0.90
C PRO A 104 -2.20 6.24 -2.21
N GLN A 105 -3.29 6.92 -2.58
CA GLN A 105 -4.05 6.57 -3.77
C GLN A 105 -3.20 6.76 -5.03
N ARG A 106 -2.47 7.89 -5.16
CA ARG A 106 -1.59 8.12 -6.32
C ARG A 106 -0.55 7.01 -6.49
N VAL A 107 0.08 6.57 -5.39
CA VAL A 107 1.09 5.50 -5.43
C VAL A 107 0.46 4.15 -5.75
N LEU A 108 -0.71 3.85 -5.19
CA LEU A 108 -1.37 2.57 -5.38
C LEU A 108 -2.02 2.44 -6.76
N VAL A 109 -2.63 3.51 -7.26
CA VAL A 109 -3.52 3.45 -8.43
C VAL A 109 -2.94 4.15 -9.65
N GLY A 110 -2.28 5.28 -9.46
CA GLY A 110 -1.87 6.18 -10.53
C GLY A 110 -2.38 7.61 -10.31
N PRO A 111 -2.03 8.56 -11.18
CA PRO A 111 -2.33 9.98 -11.03
C PRO A 111 -3.85 10.24 -10.87
N PRO A 112 -4.31 10.83 -9.74
CA PRO A 112 -5.74 11.03 -9.47
C PRO A 112 -6.47 11.89 -10.50
N GLN A 113 -5.76 12.86 -11.09
CA GLN A 113 -6.30 13.81 -12.07
C GLN A 113 -6.45 13.20 -13.48
N GLN A 114 -5.89 12.00 -13.71
CA GLN A 114 -5.88 11.35 -15.02
C GLN A 114 -6.42 9.93 -14.91
N GLN A 115 -7.75 9.78 -14.95
CA GLN A 115 -8.42 8.49 -14.80
C GLN A 115 -7.96 7.44 -15.84
N ALA A 116 -7.62 7.87 -17.06
CA ALA A 116 -7.07 6.99 -18.10
C ALA A 116 -5.70 6.38 -17.74
N ALA A 117 -4.98 6.96 -16.76
CA ALA A 117 -3.72 6.45 -16.24
C ALA A 117 -3.91 5.69 -14.91
N TRP A 118 -5.14 5.39 -14.49
CA TRP A 118 -5.35 4.47 -13.37
C TRP A 118 -4.95 3.05 -13.77
N GLY A 119 -4.36 2.32 -12.82
CA GLY A 119 -3.67 1.06 -13.06
C GLY A 119 -2.18 1.23 -13.41
N THR A 120 -1.64 2.45 -13.43
CA THR A 120 -0.19 2.67 -13.56
C THR A 120 0.54 2.79 -12.23
N GLY A 121 -0.13 2.50 -11.12
CA GLY A 121 0.45 2.50 -9.77
C GLY A 121 1.07 1.17 -9.37
N MET A 122 1.17 0.96 -8.05
CA MET A 122 1.63 -0.30 -7.46
C MET A 122 0.61 -1.43 -7.64
N ILE A 123 -0.68 -1.15 -7.56
CA ILE A 123 -1.70 -2.15 -7.89
C ILE A 123 -1.67 -2.35 -9.41
N PRO A 124 -1.36 -3.56 -9.90
CA PRO A 124 -1.31 -3.83 -11.34
C PRO A 124 -2.67 -3.59 -12.01
N ALA A 125 -2.68 -2.99 -13.20
CA ALA A 125 -3.93 -2.67 -13.91
C ALA A 125 -4.83 -3.90 -14.15
N ASP A 126 -4.22 -5.07 -14.42
CA ASP A 126 -4.93 -6.33 -14.63
C ASP A 126 -5.62 -6.87 -13.37
N ALA A 127 -5.19 -6.41 -12.19
CA ALA A 127 -5.75 -6.79 -10.91
C ALA A 127 -6.91 -5.87 -10.47
N ILE A 128 -7.00 -4.64 -10.98
CA ILE A 128 -8.09 -3.71 -10.63
C ILE A 128 -9.37 -4.18 -11.32
N ARG A 129 -10.37 -4.59 -10.53
CA ARG A 129 -11.70 -4.97 -11.05
C ARG A 129 -12.65 -3.77 -11.10
N GLN A 130 -12.68 -3.00 -10.01
CA GLN A 130 -13.62 -1.90 -9.86
C GLN A 130 -13.02 -0.80 -8.99
N THR A 131 -13.36 0.45 -9.31
CA THR A 131 -13.06 1.63 -8.50
C THR A 131 -14.36 2.35 -8.16
N THR A 132 -14.52 2.74 -6.89
CA THR A 132 -15.67 3.52 -6.43
C THR A 132 -15.21 4.94 -6.15
N MET A 133 -15.85 5.93 -6.79
CA MET A 133 -15.52 7.34 -6.60
C MET A 133 -15.92 7.81 -5.19
N GLY A 134 -15.03 8.56 -4.56
CA GLY A 134 -15.32 9.30 -3.34
C GLY A 134 -16.10 10.58 -3.64
N ARG A 135 -16.79 11.10 -2.62
CA ARG A 135 -17.54 12.38 -2.70
C ARG A 135 -16.77 13.59 -2.16
N GLY A 136 -15.55 13.39 -1.66
CA GLY A 136 -14.79 14.41 -0.92
C GLY A 136 -14.00 15.37 -1.81
N ALA A 137 -13.15 14.84 -2.69
CA ALA A 137 -12.26 15.63 -3.55
C ALA A 137 -12.28 15.10 -4.99
N PRO A 138 -12.11 15.95 -6.01
CA PRO A 138 -12.03 15.50 -7.41
C PRO A 138 -10.93 14.44 -7.60
N GLY A 139 -11.28 13.34 -8.28
CA GLY A 139 -10.38 12.22 -8.52
C GLY A 139 -10.10 11.34 -7.29
N ALA A 140 -10.67 11.63 -6.12
CA ALA A 140 -10.53 10.76 -4.95
C ALA A 140 -11.38 9.49 -5.10
N LEU A 141 -10.81 8.37 -4.68
CA LEU A 141 -11.50 7.09 -4.58
C LEU A 141 -11.97 6.86 -3.15
N ASP A 142 -13.14 6.26 -3.01
CA ASP A 142 -13.61 5.70 -1.75
C ASP A 142 -13.03 4.30 -1.55
N SER A 143 -13.14 3.46 -2.58
CA SER A 143 -12.65 2.08 -2.54
C SER A 143 -12.23 1.52 -3.90
N ILE A 144 -11.49 0.41 -3.85
CA ILE A 144 -11.03 -0.37 -4.99
C ILE A 144 -11.22 -1.85 -4.69
N VAL A 145 -11.77 -2.58 -5.66
CA VAL A 145 -11.84 -4.04 -5.66
C VAL A 145 -10.68 -4.58 -6.50
N VAL A 146 -9.88 -5.46 -5.90
CA VAL A 146 -8.66 -6.01 -6.47
C VAL A 146 -8.76 -7.53 -6.51
N ARG A 147 -8.47 -8.13 -7.67
CA ARG A 147 -8.36 -9.58 -7.81
C ARG A 147 -7.17 -10.11 -7.01
N TRP A 148 -7.45 -11.03 -6.09
CA TRP A 148 -6.45 -11.72 -5.29
C TRP A 148 -6.09 -13.07 -5.95
N GLY A 149 -4.85 -13.54 -5.77
CA GLY A 149 -4.44 -14.85 -6.28
C GLY A 149 -3.77 -14.83 -7.68
N GLY A 150 -3.16 -13.72 -8.07
CA GLY A 150 -2.16 -13.77 -9.16
C GLY A 150 -2.70 -13.87 -10.60
N GLY A 151 -3.65 -13.02 -11.00
CA GLY A 151 -3.66 -12.45 -12.38
C GLY A 151 -4.07 -13.32 -13.57
N GLY A 152 -4.75 -14.46 -13.37
CA GLY A 152 -5.22 -15.28 -14.50
C GLY A 152 -6.53 -16.03 -14.32
N ASP A 153 -6.97 -16.31 -13.08
CA ASP A 153 -8.03 -17.30 -12.87
C ASP A 153 -9.43 -16.71 -12.68
N VAL A 154 -10.40 -17.39 -13.29
CA VAL A 154 -11.84 -17.06 -13.30
C VAL A 154 -12.50 -17.28 -11.93
N GLN A 155 -11.75 -17.76 -10.93
CA GLN A 155 -12.17 -18.02 -9.55
C GLN A 155 -11.35 -17.22 -8.51
N ALA A 156 -10.76 -16.09 -8.93
CA ALA A 156 -9.99 -15.23 -8.02
C ALA A 156 -10.92 -14.56 -6.97
N ASP A 157 -10.62 -14.76 -5.69
CA ASP A 157 -11.22 -13.99 -4.60
C ASP A 157 -10.91 -12.48 -4.72
N GLU A 158 -11.64 -11.66 -3.97
CA GLU A 158 -11.55 -10.21 -4.08
C GLU A 158 -11.07 -9.55 -2.80
N SER A 159 -9.94 -8.87 -2.90
CA SER A 159 -9.50 -7.93 -1.88
C SER A 159 -10.18 -6.57 -2.07
N VAL A 160 -10.40 -5.87 -0.97
CA VAL A 160 -10.93 -4.51 -0.98
C VAL A 160 -9.94 -3.57 -0.30
N LEU A 161 -9.62 -2.48 -0.99
CA LEU A 161 -8.92 -1.34 -0.41
C LEU A 161 -9.91 -0.18 -0.26
N SER A 162 -10.01 0.40 0.94
CA SER A 162 -10.75 1.65 1.15
C SER A 162 -9.81 2.77 1.59
N PHE A 163 -10.08 3.98 1.12
CA PHE A 163 -9.33 5.17 1.49
C PHE A 163 -10.03 5.93 2.62
N LYS A 164 -9.27 6.34 3.63
CA LYS A 164 -9.78 7.10 4.79
C LYS A 164 -9.00 8.39 4.99
N SER A 165 -9.60 9.38 5.62
CA SER A 165 -8.88 10.57 6.08
C SER A 165 -9.07 10.75 7.59
N TYR A 166 -8.03 11.22 8.27
CA TYR A 166 -8.06 11.45 9.72
C TYR A 166 -9.04 12.58 10.09
N GLU A 167 -9.13 13.60 9.24
CA GLU A 167 -10.02 14.76 9.43
C GLU A 167 -11.51 14.40 9.61
N LYS A 168 -11.93 13.22 9.14
CA LYS A 168 -13.33 12.76 9.23
C LYS A 168 -13.70 12.23 10.62
N GLY A 169 -12.73 12.20 11.54
CA GLY A 169 -12.95 11.78 12.92
C GLY A 169 -13.01 10.26 13.10
N ARG A 170 -12.86 9.87 14.37
CA ARG A 170 -12.84 8.49 14.85
C ARG A 170 -14.10 7.69 14.50
N GLU A 171 -15.25 8.34 14.37
CA GLU A 171 -16.54 7.69 14.10
C GLU A 171 -16.53 6.97 12.75
N LYS A 172 -15.78 7.48 11.76
CA LYS A 172 -15.67 6.85 10.43
C LYS A 172 -14.70 5.66 10.38
N TRP A 173 -14.05 5.36 11.50
CA TRP A 173 -13.16 4.23 11.69
C TRP A 173 -13.84 3.05 12.42
N GLN A 174 -15.13 3.19 12.73
CA GLN A 174 -15.89 2.18 13.46
C GLN A 174 -16.49 1.08 12.56
N GLY A 175 -16.65 -0.13 13.10
CA GLY A 175 -17.53 -1.18 12.55
C GLY A 175 -16.94 -2.18 11.55
N GLU A 176 -15.80 -1.91 10.92
CA GLU A 176 -15.27 -2.78 9.85
C GLU A 176 -14.10 -3.67 10.32
N THR A 177 -14.20 -4.99 10.18
CA THR A 177 -13.08 -5.91 10.45
C THR A 177 -12.07 -5.89 9.31
N LEU A 178 -10.79 -5.63 9.62
CA LEU A 178 -9.74 -5.37 8.63
C LEU A 178 -8.55 -6.30 8.81
N HIS A 179 -7.93 -6.67 7.69
CA HIS A 179 -6.67 -7.41 7.67
C HIS A 179 -5.45 -6.48 7.83
N GLY A 180 -5.63 -5.20 7.53
CA GLY A 180 -4.62 -4.21 7.86
C GLY A 180 -4.99 -2.76 7.61
N VAL A 181 -4.24 -1.88 8.25
CA VAL A 181 -4.41 -0.43 8.20
C VAL A 181 -3.07 0.24 7.94
N TRP A 182 -3.01 1.08 6.91
CA TRP A 182 -1.86 1.91 6.61
C TRP A 182 -2.19 3.37 6.92
N PHE A 183 -1.45 3.91 7.87
CA PHE A 183 -1.42 5.31 8.22
C PHE A 183 -0.26 6.00 7.47
N ASP A 184 -0.58 6.78 6.44
CA ASP A 184 0.36 7.71 5.81
C ASP A 184 0.34 9.04 6.56
N GLU A 185 1.52 9.52 6.90
CA GLU A 185 1.73 10.53 7.94
C GLU A 185 1.20 10.11 9.32
N GLU A 186 1.48 10.94 10.33
CA GLU A 186 1.17 10.60 11.71
C GLU A 186 -0.34 10.76 12.01
N PRO A 187 -1.02 9.70 12.50
CA PRO A 187 -2.42 9.77 12.91
C PRO A 187 -2.56 10.28 14.35
N PRO A 188 -3.68 10.95 14.68
CA PRO A 188 -4.12 11.10 16.07
C PRO A 188 -4.21 9.76 16.81
N LEU A 189 -3.88 9.72 18.10
CA LEU A 189 -3.79 8.49 18.89
C LEU A 189 -5.11 7.71 18.98
N ASP A 190 -6.23 8.41 19.03
CA ASP A 190 -7.56 7.83 19.11
C ASP A 190 -7.96 7.10 17.81
N ILE A 191 -7.57 7.66 16.66
CA ILE A 191 -7.70 7.08 15.32
C ILE A 191 -6.76 5.88 15.17
N TYR A 192 -5.51 6.02 15.61
CA TYR A 192 -4.54 4.91 15.62
C TYR A 192 -5.08 3.71 16.40
N SER A 193 -5.56 3.96 17.62
CA SER A 193 -6.11 2.93 18.51
C SER A 193 -7.38 2.29 17.95
N GLU A 194 -8.21 3.05 17.26
CA GLU A 194 -9.38 2.48 16.57
C GLU A 194 -8.95 1.55 15.42
N GLY A 195 -7.97 1.96 14.61
CA GLY A 195 -7.42 1.13 13.54
C GLY A 195 -6.82 -0.18 14.06
N LEU A 196 -6.07 -0.15 15.18
CA LEU A 196 -5.60 -1.38 15.84
C LEU A 196 -6.75 -2.30 16.25
N THR A 197 -7.82 -1.73 16.79
CA THR A 197 -8.99 -2.52 17.21
C THR A 197 -9.62 -3.24 16.02
N ARG A 198 -9.60 -2.64 14.82
CA ARG A 198 -10.14 -3.26 13.60
C ARG A 198 -9.34 -4.45 13.09
N THR A 199 -8.06 -4.54 13.42
CA THR A 199 -7.18 -5.63 12.99
C THR A 199 -7.07 -6.77 14.00
N ASN A 200 -7.68 -6.65 15.18
CA ASN A 200 -7.59 -7.66 16.24
C ASN A 200 -8.22 -9.00 15.86
N ALA A 201 -9.44 -8.98 15.31
CA ALA A 201 -10.16 -10.20 14.98
C ALA A 201 -9.48 -11.05 13.90
N THR A 202 -8.69 -10.43 13.02
CA THR A 202 -7.99 -11.13 11.92
C THR A 202 -6.51 -11.39 12.22
N GLY A 203 -5.99 -10.97 13.38
CA GLY A 203 -4.53 -10.91 13.60
C GLY A 203 -3.81 -10.06 12.54
N GLY A 204 -4.48 -9.01 12.06
CA GLY A 204 -4.03 -8.14 10.99
C GLY A 204 -2.85 -7.25 11.37
N ILE A 205 -2.40 -6.45 10.39
CA ILE A 205 -1.22 -5.59 10.51
C ILE A 205 -1.56 -4.11 10.46
N THR A 206 -0.72 -3.31 11.11
CA THR A 206 -0.76 -1.86 11.05
C THR A 206 0.61 -1.35 10.67
N MET A 207 0.65 -0.44 9.69
CA MET A 207 1.86 0.30 9.35
C MET A 207 1.63 1.80 9.45
N VAL A 208 2.66 2.50 9.91
CA VAL A 208 2.73 3.97 9.89
C VAL A 208 3.91 4.39 9.04
N THR A 209 3.70 5.29 8.08
CA THR A 209 4.77 5.88 7.27
C THR A 209 4.73 7.40 7.42
N PHE A 210 5.61 7.98 8.23
CA PHE A 210 5.63 9.43 8.45
C PHE A 210 7.05 9.99 8.45
N THR A 211 7.13 11.31 8.28
CA THR A 211 8.39 12.05 8.45
C THR A 211 8.32 12.84 9.75
N PRO A 212 9.30 12.70 10.66
CA PRO A 212 9.31 13.46 11.90
C PRO A 212 9.62 14.92 11.58
N LEU A 213 8.61 15.78 11.66
CA LEU A 213 8.74 17.21 11.42
C LEU A 213 8.86 18.01 12.72
N LEU A 214 8.29 17.53 13.83
CA LEU A 214 8.19 18.26 15.10
C LEU A 214 8.13 17.30 16.32
N GLY A 215 9.27 17.00 16.95
CA GLY A 215 9.32 16.31 18.26
C GLY A 215 8.85 14.84 18.27
N MET A 216 8.98 14.17 19.43
CA MET A 216 8.45 12.82 19.66
C MET A 216 6.97 12.93 20.03
N SER A 217 6.09 12.45 19.16
CA SER A 217 4.66 12.39 19.40
C SER A 217 4.22 11.13 20.17
N ASP A 218 2.99 11.09 20.66
CA ASP A 218 2.46 9.97 21.47
C ASP A 218 2.48 8.63 20.72
N VAL A 219 2.22 8.64 19.40
CA VAL A 219 2.31 7.43 18.57
C VAL A 219 3.77 6.97 18.48
N VAL A 220 4.71 7.90 18.29
CA VAL A 220 6.14 7.60 18.23
C VAL A 220 6.66 7.08 19.57
N LEU A 221 6.26 7.71 20.68
CA LEU A 221 6.61 7.27 22.02
C LEU A 221 6.13 5.85 22.30
N ARG A 222 4.92 5.48 21.84
CA ARG A 222 4.42 4.10 21.95
C ARG A 222 5.27 3.09 21.20
N PHE A 223 5.77 3.43 20.00
CA PHE A 223 6.69 2.55 19.26
C PHE A 223 8.06 2.45 19.94
N LEU A 224 8.60 3.56 20.45
CA LEU A 224 9.90 3.59 21.12
C LEU A 224 9.88 2.85 22.47
N THR A 225 8.85 3.06 23.28
CA THR A 225 8.67 2.34 24.55
C THR A 225 8.47 0.84 24.32
N ALA A 226 7.74 0.43 23.28
CA ALA A 226 7.63 -0.99 22.91
C ALA A 226 8.98 -1.60 22.50
N GLN A 227 9.87 -0.82 21.88
CA GLN A 227 11.22 -1.26 21.52
C GLN A 227 12.14 -1.39 22.75
N GLU A 228 12.00 -0.53 23.76
CA GLU A 228 12.76 -0.59 25.03
C GLU A 228 12.38 -1.78 25.93
N VAL A 229 11.17 -2.33 25.78
CA VAL A 229 10.69 -3.51 26.54
C VAL A 229 11.23 -4.83 25.98
N LEU A 230 11.79 -4.84 24.76
CA LEU A 230 12.54 -5.99 24.25
C LEU A 230 13.99 -5.90 24.77
N PRO A 231 14.48 -6.88 25.54
CA PRO A 231 15.82 -6.81 26.09
C PRO A 231 16.83 -6.68 24.96
N SER A 232 17.66 -5.63 25.05
CA SER A 232 18.84 -5.45 24.22
C SER A 232 19.61 -6.78 24.20
N PRO A 233 20.01 -7.32 23.03
CA PRO A 233 20.89 -8.47 23.02
C PRO A 233 22.18 -8.04 23.74
N LEU A 234 22.39 -8.58 24.93
CA LEU A 234 23.67 -8.51 25.62
C LEU A 234 24.69 -9.18 24.71
N VAL A 235 25.45 -8.36 23.98
CA VAL A 235 26.64 -8.79 23.24
C VAL A 235 27.85 -8.43 24.09
N GLY A 236 28.46 -9.46 24.66
CA GLY A 236 29.91 -9.52 24.79
C GLY A 236 30.52 -10.10 23.52
#